data_AF-A0A1D9G539-F1
#
_entry.id   AF-A0A1D9G539-F1
#
_cell.length_a   1.000
_cell.length_b   1.000
_cell.length_c   1.000
_cell.angle_alpha   90.00
_cell.angle_beta   90.00
_cell.angle_gamma   90.00
#
_symmetry.space_group_name_H-M   'P 1'
#
loop_
_entity.id
_entity.type
_entity.pdbx_description
1 polymer ?
#
loop_
_entity_poly.entity_id
_entity_poly.type
_entity_poly.pdbx_seq_one_letter_code
_entity_poly.pdbx_strand_id
1 'polypeptide(L)'
;MFTNQLLVSNDQQDSNQSIQLKGDIQQLVLLSSQHGNFSGYFSKLMSNINDQSQNINISDNATVTNSFAGAFNLGEISGTVANTINQLPSFEPEPDKKQLKELLSQLQSAVLAEDLDDEDKAEALEQIEAIASGLTNSEDSGVKKVVKKAMKILMGTAAALSPTANMVTICKDLPGLISKIF
;
A
#
# COMPACT_ATOMS: atom_id res chain seq x y z
N MET A 1 5.73 43.11 0.51
CA MET A 1 5.96 41.96 1.42
C MET A 1 5.23 40.76 0.82
N PHE A 2 5.95 39.85 0.17
CA PHE A 2 5.48 38.50 -0.15
C PHE A 2 6.70 37.59 -0.08
N THR A 3 6.70 36.67 0.88
CA THR A 3 7.69 35.60 1.04
C THR A 3 7.41 34.51 0.01
N ASN A 4 8.38 34.24 -0.86
CA ASN A 4 8.42 33.05 -1.70
C ASN A 4 9.28 32.00 -0.99
N GLN A 5 8.66 30.92 -0.52
CA GLN A 5 9.38 29.76 -0.01
C GLN A 5 8.76 28.54 -0.71
N LEU A 6 9.44 28.09 -1.76
CA LEU A 6 9.05 26.89 -2.50
C LEU A 6 10.32 26.23 -3.04
N LEU A 7 10.39 24.92 -2.80
CA LEU A 7 11.24 23.91 -3.44
C LEU A 7 12.71 23.83 -2.98
N VAL A 8 12.93 23.22 -1.81
CA VAL A 8 14.15 22.43 -1.59
C VAL A 8 13.83 21.02 -2.09
N SER A 9 14.30 20.72 -3.30
CA SER A 9 14.03 19.51 -4.05
C SER A 9 14.58 18.24 -3.38
N ASN A 10 13.80 17.16 -3.44
CA ASN A 10 14.18 15.77 -3.11
C ASN A 10 15.38 15.23 -3.91
N ASP A 11 15.85 15.95 -4.94
CA ASP A 11 16.99 15.56 -5.79
C ASP A 11 18.31 15.39 -5.02
N GLN A 12 18.47 16.05 -3.86
CA GLN A 12 19.69 15.92 -3.06
C GLN A 12 19.80 14.57 -2.35
N GLN A 13 18.69 13.92 -2.01
CA GLN A 13 18.70 12.68 -1.24
C GLN A 13 19.08 11.47 -2.10
N ASP A 14 18.49 11.36 -3.30
CA ASP A 14 18.85 10.33 -4.28
C ASP A 14 20.30 10.50 -4.80
N SER A 15 20.74 11.75 -4.95
CA SER A 15 22.12 12.05 -5.31
C SER A 15 23.10 11.57 -4.24
N ASN A 16 22.79 11.77 -2.96
CA ASN A 16 23.66 11.33 -1.86
C ASN A 16 23.77 9.81 -1.77
N GLN A 17 22.67 9.08 -1.97
CA GLN A 17 22.69 7.62 -1.98
C GLN A 17 23.45 7.06 -3.20
N SER A 18 23.27 7.68 -4.36
CA SER A 18 23.98 7.30 -5.59
C SER A 18 25.49 7.56 -5.49
N ILE A 19 25.89 8.66 -4.84
CA ILE A 19 27.29 9.00 -4.56
C ILE A 19 27.91 8.01 -3.58
N GLN A 20 27.18 7.64 -2.53
CA GLN A 20 27.63 6.65 -1.54
C GLN A 20 27.83 5.27 -2.17
N LEU A 21 26.86 4.79 -2.95
CA LEU A 21 26.96 3.50 -3.64
C LEU A 21 28.14 3.44 -4.61
N LYS A 22 28.38 4.53 -5.34
CA LYS A 22 29.53 4.64 -6.24
C LYS A 22 30.85 4.62 -5.47
N GLY A 23 30.92 5.28 -4.31
CA GLY A 23 32.08 5.24 -3.42
C GLY A 23 32.38 3.84 -2.88
N ASP A 24 31.33 3.12 -2.46
CA ASP A 24 31.46 1.77 -1.90
C ASP A 24 31.91 0.75 -2.95
N ILE A 25 31.41 0.86 -4.18
CA ILE A 25 31.87 0.04 -5.32
C ILE A 25 33.34 0.31 -5.64
N GLN A 26 33.78 1.57 -5.61
CA GLN A 26 35.17 1.92 -5.86
C GLN A 26 36.11 1.35 -4.79
N GLN A 27 35.70 1.36 -3.51
CA GLN A 27 36.48 0.73 -2.44
C GLN A 27 36.58 -0.79 -2.61
N LEU A 28 35.49 -1.46 -2.99
CA LEU A 28 35.49 -2.91 -3.24
C LEU A 28 36.45 -3.30 -4.38
N VAL A 29 36.44 -2.54 -5.48
CA VAL A 29 37.34 -2.77 -6.63
C VAL A 29 38.81 -2.56 -6.23
N LEU A 30 39.10 -1.50 -5.47
CA LEU A 30 40.44 -1.20 -4.99
C LEU A 30 40.98 -2.31 -4.06
N LEU A 31 40.12 -2.87 -3.21
CA LEU A 31 40.47 -3.91 -2.25
C LEU A 31 40.60 -5.30 -2.90
N SER A 32 39.81 -5.62 -3.94
CA SER A 32 40.01 -6.87 -4.71
C SER A 32 41.36 -6.94 -5.43
N SER A 33 42.00 -5.78 -5.62
CA SER A 33 43.32 -5.65 -6.24
C SER A 33 44.47 -5.87 -5.25
N GLN A 34 44.20 -5.95 -3.93
CA GLN A 34 45.20 -6.17 -2.88
C GLN A 34 44.85 -7.44 -2.08
N HIS A 35 45.63 -8.51 -2.27
CA HIS A 35 45.46 -9.77 -1.55
C HIS A 35 45.68 -9.58 -0.04
N GLY A 36 44.61 -9.36 0.73
CA GLY A 36 44.69 -9.34 2.19
C GLY A 36 43.39 -8.94 2.89
N ASN A 37 42.66 -9.93 3.41
CA ASN A 37 41.50 -9.80 4.32
C ASN A 37 40.24 -9.11 3.77
N PHE A 38 39.67 -9.70 2.72
CA PHE A 38 38.31 -9.40 2.24
C PHE A 38 37.21 -9.64 3.29
N SER A 39 37.38 -10.67 4.15
CA SER A 39 36.32 -11.15 5.05
C SER A 39 35.89 -10.14 6.12
N GLY A 40 36.80 -9.34 6.69
CA GLY A 40 36.47 -8.41 7.77
C GLY A 40 35.74 -7.14 7.31
N TYR A 41 36.09 -6.67 6.10
CA TYR A 41 35.46 -5.51 5.49
C TYR A 41 34.14 -5.87 4.82
N PHE A 42 34.03 -7.07 4.23
CA PHE A 42 32.76 -7.58 3.72
C PHE A 42 31.70 -7.70 4.82
N SER A 43 32.06 -8.18 6.02
CA SER A 43 31.11 -8.20 7.15
C SER A 43 30.66 -6.81 7.61
N LYS A 44 31.52 -5.78 7.57
CA LYS A 44 31.12 -4.39 7.86
C LYS A 44 30.21 -3.81 6.78
N LEU A 45 30.49 -4.12 5.51
CA LEU A 45 29.69 -3.69 4.37
C LEU A 45 28.31 -4.37 4.38
N MET A 46 28.25 -5.68 4.68
CA MET A 46 27.00 -6.42 4.87
C MET A 46 26.23 -5.99 6.12
N SER A 47 26.91 -5.59 7.21
CA SER A 47 26.24 -5.04 8.40
C SER A 47 25.54 -3.70 8.09
N ASN A 48 26.14 -2.85 7.25
CA ASN A 48 25.53 -1.59 6.81
C ASN A 48 24.39 -1.80 5.81
N ILE A 49 24.46 -2.84 4.98
CA ILE A 49 23.38 -3.18 4.02
C ILE A 49 22.21 -3.89 4.71
N ASN A 50 22.49 -4.75 5.71
CA ASN A 50 21.46 -5.52 6.42
C ASN A 50 20.52 -4.64 7.26
N ASP A 51 21.02 -3.50 7.77
CA ASP A 51 20.23 -2.51 8.52
C ASP A 51 19.45 -1.53 7.62
N GLN A 52 19.48 -1.72 6.30
CA GLN A 52 18.71 -0.92 5.32
C GLN A 52 17.65 -1.76 4.60
N SER A 53 17.45 -3.01 5.00
CA SER A 53 16.45 -3.91 4.40
C SER A 53 14.99 -3.54 4.71
N GLN A 54 14.74 -2.55 5.59
CA GLN A 54 13.38 -2.12 5.95
C GLN A 54 13.24 -0.60 6.08
N ASN A 55 13.74 0.17 5.11
CA ASN A 55 13.23 1.53 4.94
C ASN A 55 13.14 1.88 3.46
N ILE A 56 12.18 1.26 2.79
CA ILE A 56 11.70 1.74 1.51
C ILE A 56 10.71 2.87 1.81
N ASN A 57 11.19 4.12 1.81
CA ASN A 57 10.32 5.29 1.81
C ASN A 57 9.90 5.56 0.36
N ILE A 58 8.85 4.88 -0.10
CA ILE A 58 8.23 5.19 -1.39
C ILE A 58 7.34 6.42 -1.20
N SER A 59 7.72 7.50 -1.87
CA SER A 59 6.93 8.71 -2.05
C SER A 59 5.51 8.38 -2.51
N ASP A 60 4.52 8.98 -1.84
CA ASP A 60 3.09 9.09 -2.18
C ASP A 60 2.54 8.00 -3.13
N ASN A 61 1.92 6.97 -2.53
CA ASN A 61 0.90 6.09 -3.11
C ASN A 61 1.32 4.76 -3.77
N ALA A 62 2.41 4.11 -3.34
CA ALA A 62 2.61 2.69 -3.64
C ALA A 62 3.10 1.91 -2.42
N THR A 63 2.17 1.25 -1.72
CA THR A 63 2.48 0.24 -0.72
C THR A 63 2.89 -1.04 -1.43
N VAL A 64 4.14 -1.48 -1.27
CA VAL A 64 4.56 -2.83 -1.65
C VAL A 64 4.29 -3.73 -0.45
N THR A 65 3.17 -4.47 -0.47
CA THR A 65 2.93 -5.54 0.50
C THR A 65 3.87 -6.70 0.19
N ASN A 66 5.04 -6.72 0.85
CA ASN A 66 6.02 -7.77 0.68
C ASN A 66 5.59 -9.01 1.48
N SER A 67 4.50 -9.66 1.07
CA SER A 67 3.96 -10.89 1.67
C SER A 67 4.75 -12.11 1.20
N PHE A 68 6.08 -12.11 1.37
CA PHE A 68 6.90 -13.29 1.12
C PHE A 68 7.59 -13.72 2.42
N ALA A 69 7.07 -14.82 2.98
CA ALA A 69 7.48 -15.53 4.20
C ALA A 69 6.92 -15.02 5.55
N GLY A 70 5.74 -15.52 5.94
CA GLY A 70 5.59 -16.11 7.29
C GLY A 70 4.40 -15.68 8.15
N ALA A 71 3.83 -14.49 8.01
CA ALA A 71 2.63 -14.08 8.76
C ALA A 71 1.99 -12.84 8.11
N PHE A 72 0.67 -12.82 7.96
CA PHE A 72 -0.05 -11.63 7.55
C PHE A 72 -0.07 -10.62 8.70
N ASN A 73 0.56 -9.45 8.52
CA ASN A 73 0.46 -8.37 9.50
C ASN A 73 -0.84 -7.59 9.28
N LEU A 74 -1.97 -8.16 9.76
CA LEU A 74 -3.30 -7.56 9.58
C LEU A 74 -3.41 -6.14 10.15
N GLY A 75 -2.63 -5.81 11.18
CA GLY A 75 -2.58 -4.45 11.74
C GLY A 75 -2.00 -3.44 10.77
N GLU A 76 -0.90 -3.79 10.10
CA GLU A 76 -0.25 -2.96 9.08
C GLU A 76 -1.13 -2.84 7.82
N ILE A 77 -1.64 -3.96 7.31
CA ILE A 77 -2.53 -3.97 6.13
C ILE A 77 -3.77 -3.10 6.41
N SER A 78 -4.41 -3.28 7.57
CA SER A 78 -5.55 -2.47 7.99
C SER A 78 -5.18 -0.98 8.14
N GLY A 79 -4.01 -0.67 8.69
CA GLY A 79 -3.51 0.70 8.78
C GLY A 79 -3.39 1.37 7.41
N THR A 80 -2.83 0.66 6.42
CA THR A 80 -2.73 1.12 5.03
C THR A 80 -4.12 1.33 4.42
N VAL A 81 -5.02 0.36 4.54
CA VAL A 81 -6.41 0.47 4.06
C VAL A 81 -7.10 1.70 4.63
N ALA A 82 -6.99 1.93 5.94
CA ALA A 82 -7.59 3.09 6.59
C ALA A 82 -7.00 4.41 6.06
N ASN A 83 -5.69 4.47 5.82
CA ASN A 83 -5.04 5.64 5.23
C ASN A 83 -5.56 5.90 3.80
N THR A 84 -5.61 4.88 2.95
CA THR A 84 -6.10 5.01 1.56
C THR A 84 -7.56 5.46 1.52
N ILE A 85 -8.43 4.89 2.36
CA ILE A 85 -9.84 5.33 2.49
C ILE A 85 -9.91 6.81 2.94
N ASN A 86 -9.00 7.24 3.82
CA ASN A 86 -8.98 8.61 4.30
C ASN A 86 -8.57 9.64 3.23
N GLN A 87 -7.80 9.21 2.23
CA GLN A 87 -7.32 10.03 1.12
C GLN A 87 -8.30 10.11 -0.07
N LEU A 88 -9.46 9.45 -0.01
CA LEU A 88 -10.46 9.50 -1.08
C LEU A 88 -10.85 10.95 -1.43
N PRO A 89 -10.85 11.33 -2.72
CA PRO A 89 -11.14 12.69 -3.16
C PRO A 89 -12.61 13.05 -2.93
N SER A 90 -12.93 14.33 -3.05
CA SER A 90 -14.33 14.77 -3.06
C SER A 90 -15.02 14.41 -4.37
N PHE A 91 -15.95 13.45 -4.31
CA PHE A 91 -16.82 13.11 -5.43
C PHE A 91 -18.13 13.92 -5.37
N GLU A 92 -18.59 14.43 -6.50
CA GLU A 92 -19.91 15.04 -6.66
C GLU A 92 -20.92 13.99 -7.15
N PRO A 93 -22.13 13.90 -6.56
CA PRO A 93 -22.66 14.74 -5.48
C PRO A 93 -22.14 14.34 -4.09
N GLU A 94 -21.87 15.34 -3.24
CA GLU A 94 -21.30 15.20 -1.88
C GLU A 94 -21.94 14.15 -0.94
N PRO A 95 -23.28 13.93 -0.88
CA PRO A 95 -23.88 12.93 0.02
C PRO A 95 -23.42 11.49 -0.27
N ASP A 96 -23.20 11.15 -1.54
CA ASP A 96 -22.75 9.81 -1.94
C ASP A 96 -21.29 9.56 -1.53
N LYS A 97 -20.46 10.61 -1.46
CA LYS A 97 -19.06 10.54 -0.99
C LYS A 97 -18.97 10.17 0.49
N LYS A 98 -19.71 10.88 1.35
CA LYS A 98 -19.71 10.60 2.79
C LYS A 98 -20.17 9.18 3.05
N GLN A 99 -21.20 8.74 2.31
CA GLN A 99 -21.71 7.39 2.40
C GLN A 99 -20.69 6.35 1.93
N LEU A 100 -19.98 6.57 0.81
CA LEU A 100 -18.99 5.63 0.29
C LEU A 100 -17.78 5.47 1.23
N LYS A 101 -17.23 6.58 1.74
CA LYS A 101 -16.11 6.54 2.68
C LYS A 101 -16.49 5.80 3.96
N GLU A 102 -17.65 6.14 4.52
CA GLU A 102 -18.20 5.49 5.71
C GLU A 102 -18.39 3.99 5.48
N LEU A 103 -18.96 3.61 4.33
CA LEU A 103 -19.22 2.22 3.97
C LEU A 103 -17.93 1.41 3.80
N LEU A 104 -16.88 2.00 3.21
CA LEU A 104 -15.57 1.35 3.09
C LEU A 104 -14.89 1.16 4.47
N SER A 105 -14.99 2.15 5.37
CA SER A 105 -14.49 2.00 6.74
C SER A 105 -15.27 0.96 7.55
N GLN A 106 -16.59 0.89 7.37
CA GLN A 106 -17.42 -0.16 7.97
C GLN A 106 -17.08 -1.53 7.41
N LEU A 107 -16.84 -1.64 6.10
CA LEU A 107 -16.43 -2.88 5.44
C LEU A 107 -15.08 -3.38 5.97
N GLN A 108 -14.09 -2.50 6.10
CA GLN A 108 -12.81 -2.81 6.73
C GLN A 108 -12.99 -3.37 8.14
N SER A 109 -13.82 -2.71 8.95
CA SER A 109 -14.11 -3.14 10.33
C SER A 109 -14.84 -4.48 10.37
N ALA A 110 -15.76 -4.70 9.43
CA ALA A 110 -16.50 -5.96 9.30
C ALA A 110 -15.54 -7.10 8.99
N VAL A 111 -14.66 -6.99 7.98
CA VAL A 111 -13.68 -8.02 7.61
C VAL A 111 -12.87 -8.49 8.82
N LEU A 112 -12.40 -7.57 9.66
CA LEU A 112 -11.62 -7.91 10.86
C LEU A 112 -12.43 -8.68 11.91
N ALA A 113 -13.74 -8.41 11.99
CA ALA A 113 -14.66 -9.00 12.95
C ALA A 113 -15.31 -10.32 12.47
N GLU A 114 -15.32 -10.58 11.16
CA GLU A 114 -15.86 -11.82 10.61
C GLU A 114 -14.98 -13.04 10.96
N ASP A 115 -15.60 -14.21 10.94
CA ASP A 115 -14.96 -15.51 11.16
C ASP A 115 -14.30 -16.01 9.85
N LEU A 116 -13.30 -15.25 9.41
CA LEU A 116 -12.40 -15.58 8.30
C LEU A 116 -11.02 -15.93 8.87
N ASP A 117 -10.27 -16.77 8.17
CA ASP A 117 -8.86 -16.97 8.50
C ASP A 117 -8.02 -15.74 8.12
N ASP A 118 -6.77 -15.69 8.60
CA ASP A 118 -5.91 -14.51 8.42
C ASP A 118 -5.54 -14.26 6.95
N GLU A 119 -5.53 -15.31 6.11
CA GLU A 119 -5.25 -15.19 4.68
C GLU A 119 -6.44 -14.54 3.96
N ASP A 120 -7.65 -15.04 4.20
CA ASP A 120 -8.88 -14.48 3.66
C ASP A 120 -9.11 -13.04 4.16
N LYS A 121 -8.77 -12.73 5.41
CA LYS A 121 -8.80 -11.35 5.95
C LYS A 121 -7.81 -10.46 5.23
N ALA A 122 -6.58 -10.91 5.04
CA ALA A 122 -5.57 -10.14 4.33
C ALA A 122 -6.00 -9.87 2.89
N GLU A 123 -6.46 -10.89 2.16
CA GLU A 123 -6.94 -10.72 0.78
C GLU A 123 -8.13 -9.76 0.71
N ALA A 124 -9.10 -9.88 1.62
CA ALA A 124 -10.24 -8.98 1.67
C ALA A 124 -9.82 -7.53 1.93
N LEU A 125 -8.89 -7.29 2.87
CA LEU A 125 -8.35 -5.96 3.14
C LEU A 125 -7.59 -5.40 1.93
N GLU A 126 -6.77 -6.20 1.26
CA GLU A 126 -6.07 -5.81 0.02
C GLU A 126 -7.07 -5.43 -1.09
N GLN A 127 -8.21 -6.13 -1.21
CA GLN A 127 -9.25 -5.74 -2.16
C GLN A 127 -9.93 -4.42 -1.78
N ILE A 128 -10.14 -4.13 -0.49
CA ILE A 128 -10.68 -2.84 -0.04
C ILE A 128 -9.72 -1.70 -0.39
N GLU A 129 -8.41 -1.90 -0.19
CA GLU A 129 -7.39 -0.95 -0.61
C GLU A 129 -7.44 -0.73 -2.13
N ALA A 130 -7.47 -1.80 -2.93
CA ALA A 130 -7.53 -1.70 -4.39
C ALA A 130 -8.79 -0.95 -4.88
N ILE A 131 -9.93 -1.12 -4.20
CA ILE A 131 -11.15 -0.35 -4.47
C ILE A 131 -10.89 1.13 -4.13
N ALA A 132 -10.40 1.44 -2.93
CA ALA A 132 -10.18 2.82 -2.50
C ALA A 132 -9.15 3.56 -3.40
N SER A 133 -8.00 2.94 -3.66
CA SER A 133 -6.97 3.46 -4.59
C SER A 133 -7.52 3.66 -6.00
N GLY A 134 -8.39 2.77 -6.46
CA GLY A 134 -9.03 2.90 -7.76
C GLY A 134 -10.03 4.06 -7.82
N LEU A 135 -10.73 4.33 -6.72
CA LEU A 135 -11.64 5.47 -6.65
C LEU A 135 -10.87 6.81 -6.64
N THR A 136 -9.73 6.86 -5.95
CA THR A 136 -8.83 8.03 -5.99
C THR A 136 -8.36 8.38 -7.40
N ASN A 137 -8.12 7.36 -8.23
CA ASN A 137 -7.65 7.51 -9.61
C ASN A 137 -8.76 7.27 -10.65
N SER A 138 -10.01 7.62 -10.32
CA SER A 138 -11.20 7.25 -11.11
C SER A 138 -11.25 7.84 -12.53
N GLU A 139 -10.48 8.89 -12.82
CA GLU A 139 -10.34 9.48 -14.15
C GLU A 139 -9.56 8.58 -15.13
N ASP A 140 -8.76 7.62 -14.63
CA ASP A 140 -8.07 6.65 -15.46
C ASP A 140 -9.03 5.55 -15.96
N SER A 141 -9.20 5.51 -17.28
CA SER A 141 -10.05 4.54 -17.99
C SER A 141 -9.77 3.06 -17.68
N GLY A 142 -8.56 2.71 -17.23
CA GLY A 142 -8.19 1.34 -16.84
C GLY A 142 -8.71 0.93 -15.46
N VAL A 143 -8.96 1.90 -14.58
CA VAL A 143 -9.15 1.67 -13.14
C VAL A 143 -10.52 1.08 -12.81
N LYS A 144 -11.56 1.38 -13.60
CA LYS A 144 -12.90 0.74 -13.47
C LYS A 144 -12.82 -0.79 -13.52
N LYS A 145 -11.88 -1.36 -14.30
CA LYS A 145 -11.69 -2.82 -14.38
C LYS A 145 -11.03 -3.38 -13.12
N VAL A 146 -10.07 -2.65 -12.55
CA VAL A 146 -9.40 -3.00 -11.29
C VAL A 146 -10.43 -3.04 -10.16
N VAL A 147 -11.20 -1.96 -9.99
CA VAL A 147 -12.26 -1.90 -8.97
C VAL A 147 -13.28 -3.02 -9.14
N LYS A 148 -13.71 -3.32 -10.38
CA LYS A 148 -14.62 -4.45 -10.65
C LYS A 148 -14.00 -5.81 -10.29
N LYS A 149 -12.70 -6.00 -10.53
CA LYS A 149 -12.01 -7.25 -10.19
C LYS A 149 -11.91 -7.40 -8.67
N ALA A 150 -11.48 -6.33 -7.98
CA ALA A 150 -11.40 -6.32 -6.52
C ALA A 150 -12.76 -6.60 -5.87
N MET A 151 -13.84 -5.99 -6.39
CA MET A 151 -15.19 -6.25 -5.92
C MET A 151 -15.62 -7.72 -6.09
N LYS A 152 -15.27 -8.35 -7.23
CA LYS A 152 -15.60 -9.77 -7.47
C LYS A 152 -14.88 -10.70 -6.50
N ILE A 153 -13.61 -10.42 -6.23
CA ILE A 153 -12.81 -11.19 -5.28
C ILE A 153 -13.41 -11.05 -3.88
N LEU A 154 -13.65 -9.81 -3.44
CA LEU A 154 -14.24 -9.51 -2.14
C LEU A 154 -15.62 -10.18 -1.95
N MET A 155 -16.47 -10.16 -2.99
CA MET A 155 -17.75 -10.89 -2.96
C MET A 155 -17.57 -12.41 -2.91
N GLY A 156 -16.51 -12.93 -3.53
CA GLY A 156 -16.14 -14.34 -3.46
C GLY A 156 -15.74 -14.75 -2.05
N THR A 157 -14.87 -13.97 -1.39
CA THR A 157 -14.51 -14.17 0.02
C THR A 157 -15.74 -14.10 0.92
N ALA A 158 -16.60 -13.09 0.72
CA ALA A 158 -17.83 -12.94 1.49
C ALA A 158 -18.81 -14.12 1.29
N ALA A 159 -18.74 -14.87 0.19
CA ALA A 159 -19.63 -15.99 -0.08
C ALA A 159 -19.39 -17.21 0.82
N ALA A 160 -18.23 -17.28 1.50
CA ALA A 160 -17.95 -18.28 2.51
C ALA A 160 -18.69 -18.00 3.84
N LEU A 161 -19.19 -16.78 4.03
CA LEU A 161 -19.84 -16.34 5.27
C LEU A 161 -21.35 -16.56 5.25
N SER A 162 -21.97 -16.42 6.43
CA SER A 162 -23.44 -16.39 6.56
C SER A 162 -24.02 -15.28 5.67
N PRO A 163 -25.17 -15.49 5.00
CA PRO A 163 -25.86 -14.46 4.23
C PRO A 163 -26.24 -13.20 5.02
N THR A 164 -26.29 -13.31 6.36
CA THR A 164 -26.57 -12.22 7.30
C THR A 164 -25.33 -11.58 7.91
N ALA A 165 -24.13 -12.00 7.50
CA ALA A 165 -22.87 -11.39 7.93
C ALA A 165 -22.84 -9.90 7.57
N ASN A 166 -22.16 -9.10 8.39
CA ASN A 166 -22.09 -7.65 8.18
C ASN A 166 -21.31 -7.35 6.90
N MET A 167 -20.20 -8.05 6.68
CA MET A 167 -19.41 -7.96 5.44
C MET A 167 -20.28 -8.22 4.20
N VAL A 168 -21.11 -9.27 4.21
CA VAL A 168 -22.00 -9.64 3.09
C VAL A 168 -23.02 -8.54 2.82
N THR A 169 -23.60 -7.97 3.87
CA THR A 169 -24.59 -6.89 3.75
C THR A 169 -23.96 -5.66 3.11
N ILE A 170 -22.80 -5.22 3.61
CA ILE A 170 -22.09 -4.06 3.09
C ILE A 170 -21.63 -4.28 1.63
N CYS A 171 -21.15 -5.48 1.30
CA CYS A 171 -20.73 -5.82 -0.07
C CYS A 171 -21.88 -5.75 -1.09
N LYS A 172 -23.14 -5.92 -0.69
CA LYS A 172 -24.29 -5.80 -1.60
C LYS A 172 -24.61 -4.35 -1.95
N ASP A 173 -24.31 -3.41 -1.06
CA ASP A 173 -24.62 -2.00 -1.22
C ASP A 173 -23.52 -1.23 -1.98
N LEU A 174 -22.26 -1.66 -1.80
CA LEU A 174 -21.08 -1.02 -2.39
C LEU A 174 -21.16 -0.78 -3.92
N PRO A 175 -21.63 -1.73 -4.76
CA PRO A 175 -21.64 -1.57 -6.22
C PRO A 175 -22.49 -0.38 -6.68
N GLY A 176 -23.60 -0.11 -5.99
CA GLY A 176 -24.49 1.00 -6.32
C GLY A 176 -23.78 2.35 -6.17
N LEU A 177 -23.05 2.53 -5.06
CA LEU A 177 -22.29 3.76 -4.81
C LEU A 177 -21.09 3.89 -5.74
N ILE A 178 -20.32 2.82 -5.94
CA ILE A 178 -19.15 2.83 -6.85
C ILE A 178 -19.56 3.17 -8.28
N SER A 179 -20.72 2.70 -8.75
CA SER A 179 -21.21 2.97 -10.10
C SER A 179 -21.48 4.45 -10.38
N LYS A 180 -21.67 5.26 -9.34
CA LYS A 180 -21.89 6.71 -9.48
C LYS A 180 -20.58 7.47 -9.73
N ILE A 181 -19.44 6.85 -9.45
CA ILE A 181 -18.12 7.45 -9.64
C ILE A 181 -17.60 7.26 -11.08
N PHE A 182 -18.00 6.18 -11.76
CA PHE A 182 -17.48 5.77 -13.07
C PHE A 182 -18.53 5.66 -14.17
#